data_AF-A0A2W8C169-F1
#
_entry.id   AF-A0A2W8C169-F1
#
_cell.length_a   1.000
_cell.length_b   1.000
_cell.length_c   1.000
_cell.angle_alpha   90.00
_cell.angle_beta   90.00
_cell.angle_gamma   90.00
#
_symmetry.space_group_name_H-M   'P 1'
#
loop_
_entity.id
_entity.type
_entity.pdbx_description
1 polymer ?
#
loop_
_entity_poly.entity_id
_entity_poly.type
_entity_poly.pdbx_seq_one_letter_code
_entity_poly.pdbx_strand_id
1 'polypeptide(L)'
;NREWQVVASELHGEQPQAVPGRQGAGTALENHFAVIPADRTWRPQPLLKPLVDGPQSAVVTGPAGEEIFCDEHGRVRVRFNWDRYNPADQDSSCWIRVAQAWAGTGFGHLAIPRVGQEVIV
;
A
#
# COMPACT_ATOMS: atom_id res chain seq x y z
N ASN A 1 -24.76 -2.93 33.12
CA ASN A 1 -23.68 -1.92 33.00
C ASN A 1 -22.34 -2.63 32.94
N ARG A 2 -21.58 -2.40 31.87
CA ARG A 2 -20.26 -3.01 31.59
C ARG A 2 -19.35 -1.93 31.01
N GLU A 3 -18.07 -2.22 30.85
CA GLU A 3 -17.15 -1.35 30.11
C GLU A 3 -17.43 -1.37 28.60
N TRP A 4 -17.33 -0.20 27.99
CA TRP A 4 -17.59 0.07 26.59
C TRP A 4 -16.44 0.86 25.98
N GLN A 5 -16.10 0.54 24.73
CA GLN A 5 -15.16 1.29 23.90
C GLN A 5 -15.95 2.12 22.89
N VAL A 6 -15.68 3.43 22.83
CA VAL A 6 -16.23 4.32 21.79
C VAL A 6 -15.49 4.08 20.48
N VAL A 7 -16.22 3.88 19.37
CA VAL A 7 -15.66 3.60 18.04
C VAL A 7 -15.99 4.67 17.00
N ALA A 8 -16.96 5.54 17.28
CA ALA A 8 -17.27 6.75 16.52
C ALA A 8 -17.95 7.77 17.44
N SER A 9 -17.77 9.06 17.16
CA SER A 9 -18.39 10.15 17.89
C SER A 9 -18.62 11.34 16.97
N GLU A 10 -19.82 11.89 17.02
CA GLU A 10 -20.26 13.09 16.31
C GLU A 10 -20.79 14.08 17.35
N LEU A 11 -20.24 15.28 17.36
CA LEU A 11 -20.55 16.32 18.33
C LEU A 11 -21.20 17.50 17.60
N HIS A 12 -22.42 17.83 17.99
CA HIS A 12 -23.15 19.00 17.51
C HIS A 12 -23.30 20.03 18.62
N GLY A 13 -23.02 21.29 18.32
CA GLY A 13 -23.06 22.38 19.29
C GLY A 13 -23.81 23.58 18.75
N GLU A 14 -24.75 24.09 19.54
CA GLU A 14 -25.52 25.29 19.21
C GLU A 14 -25.39 26.34 20.31
N GLN A 15 -25.07 27.57 19.92
CA GLN A 15 -24.91 28.71 20.83
C GLN A 15 -25.78 29.90 20.36
N PRO A 16 -27.10 29.87 20.63
CA PRO A 16 -28.01 30.94 20.20
C PRO A 16 -27.69 32.32 20.80
N GLN A 17 -27.18 32.38 22.03
CA GLN A 17 -26.89 33.63 22.75
C GLN A 17 -25.69 34.42 22.23
N ALA A 18 -24.87 33.86 21.32
CA ALA A 18 -23.82 34.63 20.66
C ALA A 18 -24.40 35.70 19.70
N VAL A 19 -25.69 35.60 19.34
CA VAL A 19 -26.38 36.59 18.52
C VAL A 19 -27.01 37.66 19.43
N PRO A 20 -26.63 38.95 19.30
CA PRO A 20 -27.24 40.02 20.08
C PRO A 20 -28.75 40.09 19.88
N GLY A 21 -29.52 40.19 20.98
CA GLY A 21 -30.98 40.30 20.94
C GLY A 21 -31.73 38.96 20.85
N ARG A 22 -31.05 37.84 20.65
CA ARG A 22 -31.66 36.50 20.73
C ARG A 22 -31.78 36.07 22.19
N GLN A 23 -33.02 35.87 22.67
CA GLN A 23 -33.32 35.44 24.04
C GLN A 23 -34.13 34.13 24.05
N GLY A 24 -34.07 33.37 25.14
CA GLY A 24 -34.95 32.23 25.39
C GLY A 24 -34.42 30.82 25.05
N ALA A 25 -33.29 30.70 24.35
CA ALA A 25 -32.61 29.41 24.11
C ALA A 25 -31.17 29.46 24.65
N GLY A 26 -30.78 28.49 25.48
CA GLY A 26 -29.42 28.36 26.02
C GLY A 26 -28.46 27.64 25.07
N THR A 27 -27.18 27.63 25.41
CA THR A 27 -26.18 26.78 24.72
C THR A 27 -26.58 25.31 24.83
N ALA A 28 -26.59 24.59 23.72
CA ALA A 28 -26.78 23.15 23.68
C ALA A 28 -25.55 22.47 23.10
N LEU A 29 -25.23 21.30 23.64
CA LEU A 29 -24.21 20.39 23.14
C LEU A 29 -24.80 18.99 23.10
N GLU A 30 -24.80 18.38 21.93
CA GLU A 30 -25.33 17.04 21.69
C GLU A 30 -24.21 16.14 21.16
N ASN A 31 -24.08 14.93 21.71
CA ASN A 31 -23.09 13.97 21.25
C ASN A 31 -23.76 12.64 20.90
N HIS A 32 -23.63 12.25 19.64
CA HIS A 32 -23.97 10.92 19.15
C HIS A 32 -22.71 10.09 19.08
N PHE A 33 -22.70 8.91 19.69
CA PHE A 33 -21.52 8.06 19.68
C PHE A 33 -21.91 6.59 19.53
N ALA A 34 -21.07 5.85 18.81
CA ALA A 34 -21.19 4.41 18.64
C ALA A 34 -20.20 3.72 19.58
N VAL A 35 -20.66 2.66 20.25
CA VAL A 35 -19.84 1.88 21.19
C VAL A 35 -19.82 0.40 20.87
N ILE A 36 -18.74 -0.26 21.27
CA ILE A 36 -18.64 -1.71 21.31
C ILE A 36 -18.29 -2.17 22.74
N PRO A 37 -18.61 -3.42 23.10
CA PRO A 37 -18.04 -4.13 24.25
C PRO A 37 -16.53 -3.92 24.42
N ALA A 38 -16.05 -3.46 25.60
CA ALA A 38 -14.61 -3.21 25.82
C ALA A 38 -13.71 -4.48 25.74
N ASP A 39 -14.30 -5.66 25.88
CA ASP A 39 -13.63 -6.97 25.72
C ASP A 39 -13.49 -7.40 24.25
N ARG A 40 -14.00 -6.60 23.31
CA ARG A 40 -13.88 -6.84 21.87
C ARG A 40 -12.85 -5.92 21.26
N THR A 41 -11.91 -6.50 20.51
CA THR A 41 -10.96 -5.71 19.75
C THR A 41 -11.63 -5.13 18.51
N TRP A 42 -11.69 -3.80 18.41
CA TRP A 42 -12.15 -3.12 17.20
C TRP A 42 -11.19 -3.36 16.02
N ARG A 43 -11.76 -3.50 14.82
CA ARG A 43 -11.03 -3.56 13.55
C ARG A 43 -11.73 -2.63 12.55
N PRO A 44 -10.99 -1.75 11.85
CA PRO A 44 -11.57 -0.95 10.77
C PRO A 44 -12.03 -1.85 9.64
N GLN A 45 -13.02 -1.41 8.89
CA GLN A 45 -13.34 -2.06 7.62
C GLN A 45 -12.15 -1.91 6.66
N PRO A 46 -11.76 -2.99 5.95
CA PRO A 46 -10.71 -2.90 4.95
C PRO A 46 -11.10 -1.91 3.84
N LEU A 47 -10.16 -1.05 3.47
CA LEU A 47 -10.28 -0.24 2.26
C LEU A 47 -10.16 -1.13 1.02
N LEU A 48 -10.58 -0.60 -0.13
CA LEU A 48 -10.34 -1.25 -1.42
C LEU A 48 -8.84 -1.49 -1.61
N LYS A 49 -8.48 -2.70 -2.03
CA LYS A 49 -7.09 -3.04 -2.33
C LYS A 49 -6.64 -2.28 -3.58
N PRO A 50 -5.38 -1.81 -3.63
CA PRO A 50 -4.79 -1.30 -4.87
C PRO A 50 -4.90 -2.35 -5.98
N LEU A 51 -5.15 -1.88 -7.21
CA LEU A 51 -5.34 -2.71 -8.39
C LEU A 51 -4.21 -2.44 -9.39
N VAL A 52 -3.80 -3.50 -10.08
CA VAL A 52 -2.91 -3.45 -11.25
C VAL A 52 -3.71 -4.07 -12.39
N ASP A 53 -4.22 -3.23 -13.29
CA ASP A 53 -5.21 -3.63 -14.30
C ASP A 53 -4.62 -4.51 -15.41
N GLY A 54 -3.30 -4.55 -15.54
CA GLY A 54 -2.61 -5.38 -16.52
C GLY A 54 -1.09 -5.36 -16.35
N PRO A 55 -0.36 -6.11 -17.19
CA PRO A 55 1.09 -6.16 -17.16
C PRO A 55 1.71 -4.78 -17.39
N GLN A 56 2.88 -4.55 -16.81
CA GLN A 56 3.62 -3.31 -16.92
C GLN A 56 5.03 -3.55 -17.45
N SER A 57 5.61 -2.57 -18.12
CA SER A 57 7.03 -2.63 -18.43
C SER A 57 7.88 -2.07 -17.29
N ALA A 58 9.07 -2.64 -17.13
CA ALA A 58 10.06 -2.23 -16.16
C ALA A 58 11.47 -2.48 -16.74
N VAL A 59 12.47 -1.79 -16.21
CA VAL A 59 13.87 -1.94 -16.62
C VAL A 59 14.63 -2.76 -15.59
N VAL A 60 15.38 -3.75 -16.01
CA VAL A 60 16.22 -4.58 -15.13
C VAL A 60 17.33 -3.73 -14.53
N THR A 61 17.57 -3.88 -13.23
CA THR A 61 18.56 -3.11 -12.48
C THR A 61 19.59 -4.01 -11.80
N GLY A 62 20.72 -3.42 -11.42
CA GLY A 62 21.82 -4.11 -10.77
C GLY A 62 22.90 -3.15 -10.28
N PRO A 63 23.97 -3.65 -9.66
CA PRO A 63 25.10 -2.83 -9.22
C PRO A 63 25.74 -2.09 -10.40
N ALA A 64 26.38 -0.95 -10.12
CA ALA A 64 27.09 -0.20 -11.14
C ALA A 64 28.21 -1.04 -11.78
N GLY A 65 28.22 -1.11 -13.12
CA GLY A 65 29.20 -1.87 -13.89
C GLY A 65 28.85 -3.34 -14.11
N GLU A 66 27.79 -3.85 -13.47
CA GLU A 66 27.34 -5.23 -13.68
C GLU A 66 26.38 -5.32 -14.86
N GLU A 67 26.63 -6.29 -15.73
CA GLU A 67 25.77 -6.57 -16.88
C GLU A 67 24.65 -7.58 -16.54
N ILE A 68 24.94 -8.54 -15.64
CA ILE A 68 24.00 -9.58 -15.23
C ILE A 68 23.92 -9.56 -13.70
N PHE A 69 22.72 -9.33 -13.16
CA PHE A 69 22.48 -9.35 -11.73
C PHE A 69 21.28 -10.25 -11.41
N CYS A 70 21.56 -11.48 -10.99
CA CYS A 70 20.56 -12.45 -10.59
C CYS A 70 20.98 -13.26 -9.36
N ASP A 71 20.01 -13.87 -8.69
CA ASP A 71 20.25 -14.80 -7.58
C ASP A 71 20.32 -16.26 -8.03
N GLU A 72 20.43 -17.18 -7.07
CA GLU A 72 20.50 -18.64 -7.29
C GLU A 72 19.28 -19.23 -8.01
N HIS A 73 18.18 -18.47 -8.13
CA HIS A 73 16.95 -18.86 -8.82
C HIS A 73 16.78 -18.18 -10.17
N GLY A 74 17.77 -17.42 -10.65
CA GLY A 74 17.68 -16.65 -11.88
C GLY A 74 16.64 -15.53 -11.81
N ARG A 75 16.34 -15.04 -10.61
CA ARG A 75 15.46 -13.87 -10.41
C ARG A 75 16.25 -12.60 -10.69
N VAL A 76 15.57 -11.57 -11.16
CA VAL A 76 16.17 -10.24 -11.40
C VAL A 76 15.49 -9.19 -10.51
N ARG A 77 16.12 -8.03 -10.37
CA ARG A 77 15.49 -6.83 -9.81
C ARG A 77 15.19 -5.87 -10.97
N VAL A 78 14.10 -5.14 -10.84
CA VAL A 78 13.65 -4.15 -11.83
C VAL A 78 13.33 -2.81 -11.17
N ARG A 79 13.28 -1.76 -11.99
CA ARG A 79 12.66 -0.48 -11.65
C ARG A 79 11.49 -0.23 -12.58
N PHE A 80 10.32 -0.02 -11.99
CA PHE A 80 9.13 0.38 -12.74
C PHE A 80 9.23 1.83 -13.20
N ASN A 81 8.60 2.14 -14.32
CA ASN A 81 8.65 3.49 -14.92
C ASN A 81 8.02 4.57 -14.01
N TRP A 82 7.09 4.17 -13.13
CA TRP A 82 6.46 5.06 -12.15
C TRP A 82 7.25 5.20 -10.85
N ASP A 83 8.36 4.47 -10.67
CA ASP A 83 9.20 4.57 -9.48
C ASP A 83 10.05 5.85 -9.51
N ARG A 84 9.69 6.79 -8.61
CA ARG A 84 10.31 8.11 -8.47
C ARG A 84 11.45 8.15 -7.48
N TYR A 85 11.58 7.14 -6.62
CA TYR A 85 12.44 7.22 -5.44
C TYR A 85 13.67 6.34 -5.55
N ASN A 86 13.61 5.27 -6.33
CA ASN A 86 14.72 4.37 -6.42
C ASN A 86 15.78 4.79 -7.48
N PRO A 87 17.08 4.72 -7.15
CA PRO A 87 18.17 5.09 -8.06
C PRO A 87 18.39 4.15 -9.26
N ALA A 88 17.61 3.07 -9.44
CA ALA A 88 17.82 2.04 -10.47
C ALA A 88 19.09 1.20 -10.28
N ASP A 89 19.48 0.93 -9.04
CA ASP A 89 20.66 0.14 -8.69
C ASP A 89 20.29 -1.28 -8.24
N GLN A 90 21.22 -1.94 -7.54
CA GLN A 90 20.97 -3.27 -6.99
C GLN A 90 19.82 -3.30 -6.01
N ASP A 91 19.31 -2.19 -5.48
CA ASP A 91 18.28 -2.11 -4.44
C ASP A 91 16.89 -1.71 -4.95
N SER A 92 16.63 -1.81 -6.26
CA SER A 92 15.41 -1.27 -6.87
C SER A 92 14.08 -1.89 -6.50
N SER A 93 14.04 -3.20 -6.34
CA SER A 93 12.79 -3.91 -6.05
C SER A 93 13.07 -5.19 -5.29
N CYS A 94 12.09 -6.05 -5.06
CA CYS A 94 12.37 -7.40 -4.61
C CYS A 94 12.90 -8.26 -5.78
N TRP A 95 13.34 -9.49 -5.48
CA TRP A 95 13.68 -10.47 -6.51
C TRP A 95 12.43 -10.98 -7.23
N ILE A 96 12.37 -10.76 -8.55
CA ILE A 96 11.24 -11.15 -9.42
C ILE A 96 11.64 -12.36 -10.26
N ARG A 97 10.78 -13.37 -10.28
CA ARG A 97 10.98 -14.56 -11.13
C ARG A 97 10.80 -14.21 -12.60
N VAL A 98 11.70 -14.74 -13.42
CA VAL A 98 11.67 -14.56 -14.87
C VAL A 98 11.01 -15.79 -15.50
N ALA A 99 10.00 -15.56 -16.35
CA ALA A 99 9.42 -16.63 -17.16
C ALA A 99 10.47 -17.15 -18.15
N GLN A 100 10.63 -18.47 -18.20
CA GLN A 100 11.53 -19.15 -19.13
C GLN A 100 10.72 -19.90 -20.18
N ALA A 101 11.28 -20.08 -21.38
CA ALA A 101 10.65 -20.86 -22.45
C ALA A 101 10.41 -22.32 -22.03
N TRP A 102 11.30 -22.88 -21.20
CA TRP A 102 11.19 -24.24 -20.66
C TRP A 102 11.98 -24.37 -19.36
N ALA A 103 11.37 -24.92 -18.30
CA ALA A 103 12.02 -25.16 -17.01
C ALA A 103 11.66 -26.55 -16.46
N GLY A 104 12.67 -27.40 -16.32
CA GLY A 104 12.59 -28.73 -15.69
C GLY A 104 13.44 -28.80 -14.42
N THR A 105 13.33 -29.90 -13.68
CA THR A 105 14.12 -30.10 -12.45
C THR A 105 15.59 -30.34 -12.79
N GLY A 106 16.43 -29.31 -12.65
CA GLY A 106 17.87 -29.39 -12.92
C GLY A 106 18.27 -29.28 -14.39
N PHE A 107 17.32 -29.02 -15.31
CA PHE A 107 17.59 -28.82 -16.73
C PHE A 107 16.53 -27.91 -17.36
N GLY A 108 16.84 -27.29 -18.50
CA GLY A 108 15.91 -26.43 -19.22
C GLY A 108 16.61 -25.33 -19.98
N HIS A 109 15.82 -24.34 -20.40
CA HIS A 109 16.33 -23.12 -21.02
C HIS A 109 16.50 -22.03 -19.96
N LEU A 110 17.60 -21.30 -20.01
CA LEU A 110 17.86 -20.17 -19.12
C LEU A 110 18.36 -18.97 -19.92
N ALA A 111 17.50 -17.95 -20.03
CA ALA A 111 17.87 -16.63 -20.51
C ALA A 111 17.60 -15.62 -19.40
N ILE A 112 18.67 -15.06 -18.84
CA ILE A 112 18.59 -14.04 -17.79
C ILE A 112 18.60 -12.65 -18.44
N PRO A 113 17.57 -11.83 -18.20
CA PRO A 113 17.57 -10.42 -18.60
C PRO A 113 18.74 -9.67 -18.00
N ARG A 114 19.44 -8.89 -18.82
CA ARG A 114 20.60 -8.09 -18.45
C ARG A 114 20.18 -6.73 -17.89
N VAL A 115 21.03 -6.13 -17.07
CA VAL A 115 20.82 -4.77 -16.54
C VAL A 115 20.62 -3.80 -17.71
N GLY A 116 19.59 -2.95 -17.60
CA GLY A 116 19.18 -2.00 -18.64
C GLY A 116 18.20 -2.54 -19.68
N GLN A 117 17.92 -3.85 -19.70
CA GLN A 117 16.89 -4.40 -20.59
C GLN A 117 15.48 -4.14 -20.07
N GLU A 118 14.55 -3.82 -20.97
CA GLU A 118 13.13 -3.67 -20.66
C GLU A 118 12.45 -5.06 -20.66
N VAL A 119 11.62 -5.31 -19.65
CA VAL A 119 10.87 -6.55 -19.45
C VAL A 119 9.41 -6.25 -19.15
N ILE A 120 8.54 -7.24 -19.40
CA ILE A 120 7.13 -7.21 -18.98
C ILE A 120 7.04 -7.89 -17.61
N VAL A 121 6.37 -7.23 -16.67
CA VAL A 121 6.07 -7.69 -15.31
C VAL A 121 4.57 -7.86 -15.12
#